data_AF-A0A957C6I5-F1
#
_entry.id   AF-A0A957C6I5-F1
#
_cell.length_a   1.000
_cell.length_b   1.000
_cell.length_c   1.000
_cell.angle_alpha   90.00
_cell.angle_beta   90.00
_cell.angle_gamma   90.00
#
_symmetry.space_group_name_H-M   'P 1'
#
loop_
_entity.id
_entity.type
_entity.pdbx_description
1 polymer ?
#
loop_
_entity_poly.entity_id
_entity_poly.type
_entity_poly.pdbx_seq_one_letter_code
_entity_poly.pdbx_strand_id
1 'polypeptide(L)'
;KTLGPDAADLIRNLIDNLSQPREGIISTLLGVGALLFGALGVFNNMQASLDIIWDVEPEKRDGGIMGFIKDKLVAFGMLLVVGFLLIVSLVISTMIPIVSAYFLNPLPGTETLVQIINILISFGVITLLFALIYRYLPHVEIEWRDVWVGAAVTSVLFSIGQIILSIYLSNSTLLSPYGAAGAFVVILLWIYYSAQIVLFGAEFTQVYARRYGSNIVPSFKTNDETGTGHSTATA
;
A
#
# COMPACT_ATOMS: atom_id res chain seq x y z
N LYS A 1 29.09 10.87 16.96
CA LYS A 1 28.66 12.09 17.70
C LYS A 1 27.56 11.63 18.65
N THR A 2 27.89 11.50 19.93
CA THR A 2 27.04 10.91 20.97
C THR A 2 25.76 11.74 21.13
N LEU A 3 24.62 11.07 21.30
CA LEU A 3 23.33 11.72 21.59
C LEU A 3 23.54 12.72 22.74
N GLY A 4 23.20 13.99 22.52
CA GLY A 4 23.45 15.07 23.46
C GLY A 4 22.58 14.97 24.73
N PRO A 5 22.92 15.73 25.79
CA PRO A 5 22.15 15.78 27.04
C PRO A 5 20.66 16.05 26.81
N ASP A 6 20.29 16.84 25.80
CA ASP A 6 18.89 17.12 25.44
C ASP A 6 18.10 15.86 25.01
N ALA A 7 18.74 14.92 24.32
CA ALA A 7 18.10 13.67 23.92
C ALA A 7 17.91 12.73 25.13
N ALA A 8 18.85 12.75 26.07
CA ALA A 8 18.74 12.00 27.32
C ALA A 8 17.62 12.54 28.21
N ASP A 9 17.47 13.87 28.26
CA ASP A 9 16.41 14.53 29.02
C ASP A 9 15.04 14.34 28.36
N LEU A 10 14.94 14.36 27.03
CA LEU A 10 13.71 14.01 26.31
C LEU A 10 13.28 12.56 26.58
N ILE A 11 14.22 11.62 26.52
CA ILE A 11 13.92 10.21 26.80
C ILE A 11 13.52 10.02 28.27
N ARG A 12 14.20 10.69 29.22
CA ARG A 12 13.83 10.66 30.65
C ARG A 12 12.46 11.25 30.90
N ASN A 13 12.15 12.40 30.30
CA ASN A 13 10.83 13.02 30.42
C ASN A 13 9.73 12.18 29.76
N LEU A 14 10.01 11.48 28.64
CA LEU A 14 9.08 10.49 28.08
C LEU A 14 8.89 9.31 29.04
N ILE A 15 9.99 8.76 29.58
CA ILE A 15 9.94 7.65 30.53
C ILE A 15 9.17 8.05 31.79
N ASP A 16 9.41 9.23 32.35
CA ASP A 16 8.79 9.68 33.61
C ASP A 16 7.29 9.97 33.41
N ASN A 17 6.90 10.51 32.24
CA ASN A 17 5.48 10.66 31.88
C ASN A 17 4.79 9.31 31.62
N LEU A 18 5.50 8.34 31.03
CA LEU A 18 4.99 6.98 30.84
C LEU A 18 5.00 6.15 32.14
N SER A 19 5.84 6.53 33.13
CA SER A 19 6.00 5.89 34.44
C SER A 19 5.03 6.43 35.49
N GLN A 20 4.17 7.38 35.13
CA GLN A 20 2.94 7.66 35.87
C GLN A 20 1.71 7.09 35.15
N PRO A 21 1.57 5.75 35.00
CA PRO A 21 0.30 5.16 34.64
C PRO A 21 -0.63 5.26 35.86
N ARG A 22 -1.20 6.45 36.04
CA ARG A 22 -2.42 6.66 36.82
C ARG A 22 -3.66 6.44 35.95
N GLU A 23 -3.52 5.66 34.89
CA GLU A 23 -4.58 5.20 34.03
C GLU A 23 -4.55 3.67 34.02
N GLY A 24 -5.62 3.07 34.55
CA GLY A 24 -5.74 1.63 34.66
C GLY A 24 -5.70 0.97 33.28
N ILE A 25 -5.42 -0.34 33.28
CA ILE A 25 -5.45 -1.25 32.10
C ILE A 25 -6.65 -0.97 31.15
N ILE A 26 -7.76 -0.48 31.70
CA ILE A 26 -8.98 -0.06 30.99
C ILE A 26 -8.71 1.08 29.98
N SER A 27 -7.95 2.13 30.33
CA SER A 27 -7.64 3.24 29.40
C SER A 27 -6.71 2.79 28.28
N THR A 28 -5.72 1.95 28.59
CA THR A 28 -4.83 1.36 27.58
C THR A 28 -5.62 0.47 26.61
N LEU A 29 -6.53 -0.37 27.14
CA LEU A 29 -7.36 -1.24 26.31
C LEU A 29 -8.33 -0.45 25.44
N LEU A 30 -8.91 0.63 25.98
CA LEU A 30 -9.75 1.56 25.22
C LEU A 30 -8.97 2.32 24.16
N GLY A 31 -7.76 2.78 24.46
CA GLY A 31 -6.89 3.48 23.51
C GLY A 31 -6.46 2.57 22.36
N VAL A 32 -6.01 1.35 22.67
CA VAL A 32 -5.67 0.33 21.66
C VAL A 32 -6.92 -0.03 20.84
N GLY A 33 -8.07 -0.22 21.49
CA GLY A 33 -9.33 -0.51 20.80
C GLY A 33 -9.75 0.60 19.84
N ALA A 34 -9.69 1.86 20.28
CA ALA A 34 -10.02 3.02 19.46
C ALA A 34 -9.06 3.17 18.26
N LEU A 35 -7.76 2.94 18.47
CA LEU A 35 -6.76 2.95 17.40
C LEU A 35 -7.02 1.86 16.35
N LEU A 36 -7.29 0.63 16.79
CA LEU A 36 -7.62 -0.48 15.89
C LEU A 36 -8.90 -0.19 15.10
N PHE A 37 -9.91 0.40 15.74
CA PHE A 37 -11.17 0.75 15.09
C PHE A 37 -10.98 1.86 14.04
N GLY A 38 -10.21 2.89 14.37
CA GLY A 38 -9.87 3.97 13.45
C GLY A 38 -9.08 3.47 12.23
N ALA A 39 -8.06 2.64 12.46
CA ALA A 39 -7.26 2.05 11.39
C ALA A 39 -8.11 1.17 10.46
N LEU A 40 -8.99 0.34 11.03
CA LEU A 40 -9.89 -0.51 10.26
C LEU A 40 -10.90 0.32 9.43
N GLY A 41 -11.38 1.43 9.98
CA GLY A 41 -12.25 2.37 9.27
C GLY A 41 -11.57 2.98 8.05
N VAL A 42 -10.33 3.45 8.18
CA VAL A 42 -9.56 4.00 7.06
C VAL A 42 -9.32 2.96 5.96
N PHE A 43 -8.95 1.74 6.34
CA PHE A 43 -8.73 0.64 5.39
C PHE A 43 -9.99 0.30 4.61
N ASN A 44 -11.15 0.20 5.27
CA ASN A 44 -12.43 -0.06 4.60
C ASN A 44 -12.79 1.04 3.59
N ASN A 45 -12.51 2.31 3.90
CA ASN A 45 -12.76 3.41 2.97
C ASN A 45 -11.83 3.37 1.74
N MET A 46 -10.56 2.97 1.94
CA MET A 46 -9.62 2.77 0.83
C MET A 46 -10.11 1.65 -0.10
N GLN A 47 -10.55 0.52 0.47
CA GLN A 47 -11.10 -0.59 -0.31
C GLN A 47 -12.34 -0.15 -1.10
N ALA A 48 -13.30 0.52 -0.44
CA ALA A 48 -14.51 1.02 -1.10
C ALA A 48 -14.21 2.00 -2.26
N SER A 49 -13.18 2.84 -2.13
CA SER A 49 -12.77 3.77 -3.19
C SER A 49 -12.20 3.03 -4.41
N LEU A 50 -11.48 1.94 -4.16
CA LEU A 50 -10.93 1.09 -5.21
C LEU A 50 -12.06 0.26 -5.86
N ASP A 51 -13.01 -0.26 -5.09
CA ASP A 51 -14.18 -0.95 -5.66
C ASP A 51 -14.99 -0.06 -6.60
N ILE A 52 -15.17 1.23 -6.25
CA ILE A 52 -15.83 2.23 -7.09
C ILE A 52 -15.07 2.48 -8.40
N ILE A 53 -13.73 2.65 -8.35
CA ILE A 53 -12.93 2.88 -9.56
C ILE A 53 -13.03 1.69 -10.53
N TRP A 54 -13.12 0.48 -10.00
CA TRP A 54 -13.20 -0.72 -10.83
C TRP A 54 -14.62 -0.97 -11.37
N ASP A 55 -15.57 -0.06 -11.10
CA ASP A 55 -16.95 -0.13 -11.58
C ASP A 55 -17.64 -1.43 -11.12
N VAL A 56 -17.25 -1.91 -9.93
CA VAL A 56 -17.93 -3.03 -9.28
C VAL A 56 -19.21 -2.46 -8.70
N GLU A 57 -20.32 -2.65 -9.40
CA GLU A 57 -21.63 -2.35 -8.84
C GLU A 57 -21.77 -3.03 -7.47
N PRO A 58 -22.30 -2.35 -6.44
CA PRO A 58 -22.59 -2.95 -5.16
C PRO A 58 -23.76 -3.92 -5.32
N GLU A 59 -23.52 -5.04 -6.00
CA GLU A 59 -24.52 -6.08 -6.17
C GLU A 59 -24.70 -6.75 -4.80
N LYS A 60 -25.97 -6.92 -4.44
CA LYS A 60 -26.41 -7.40 -3.13
C LYS A 60 -25.59 -8.63 -2.74
N ARG A 61 -24.91 -8.54 -1.59
CA ARG A 61 -24.04 -9.57 -1.01
C ARG A 61 -24.81 -10.89 -0.81
N ASP A 62 -24.92 -11.72 -1.82
CA ASP A 62 -25.62 -13.01 -1.76
C ASP A 62 -24.71 -14.14 -1.22
N GLY A 63 -23.87 -13.80 -0.24
CA GLY A 63 -22.83 -14.67 0.31
C GLY A 63 -22.77 -14.75 1.83
N GLY A 64 -23.79 -14.26 2.56
CA GLY A 64 -23.87 -14.41 4.03
C GLY A 64 -22.58 -14.14 4.82
N ILE A 65 -22.43 -14.82 5.97
CA ILE A 65 -21.27 -14.69 6.87
C ILE A 65 -19.99 -15.26 6.21
N MET A 66 -20.12 -16.23 5.30
CA MET A 66 -18.99 -16.95 4.68
C MET A 66 -18.26 -16.10 3.63
N GLY A 67 -18.98 -15.27 2.86
CA GLY A 67 -18.40 -14.30 1.94
C GLY A 67 -17.59 -13.23 2.69
N PHE A 68 -18.16 -12.71 3.78
CA PHE A 68 -17.47 -11.72 4.64
C PHE A 68 -16.18 -12.26 5.27
N ILE A 69 -16.16 -13.53 5.68
CA ILE A 69 -14.94 -14.18 6.20
C ILE A 69 -13.90 -14.35 5.10
N LYS A 70 -14.28 -14.82 3.91
CA LYS A 70 -13.35 -14.99 2.78
C LYS A 70 -12.74 -13.65 2.35
N ASP A 71 -13.54 -12.60 2.22
CA ASP A 71 -13.06 -11.26 1.87
C ASP A 71 -12.04 -10.74 2.89
N LYS A 72 -12.33 -10.91 4.19
CA LYS A 72 -11.39 -10.53 5.26
C LYS A 72 -10.12 -11.37 5.26
N LEU A 73 -10.21 -12.65 4.92
CA LEU A 73 -9.06 -13.56 4.88
C LEU A 73 -8.15 -13.24 3.69
N VAL A 74 -8.72 -12.84 2.55
CA VAL A 74 -7.96 -12.32 1.40
C VAL A 74 -7.28 -10.99 1.76
N ALA A 75 -7.99 -10.04 2.37
CA ALA A 75 -7.40 -8.78 2.83
C ALA A 75 -6.28 -9.00 3.86
N PHE A 76 -6.48 -9.93 4.80
CA PHE A 76 -5.47 -10.29 5.81
C PHE A 76 -4.26 -10.99 5.18
N GLY A 77 -4.49 -11.92 4.24
CA GLY A 77 -3.43 -12.58 3.47
C GLY A 77 -2.60 -11.59 2.67
N MET A 78 -3.24 -10.59 2.08
CA MET A 78 -2.57 -9.50 1.37
C MET A 78 -1.72 -8.63 2.30
N LEU A 79 -2.25 -8.25 3.47
CA LEU A 79 -1.47 -7.54 4.50
C LEU A 79 -0.23 -8.34 4.90
N LEU A 80 -0.36 -9.66 5.05
CA LEU A 80 0.76 -10.56 5.34
C LEU A 80 1.79 -10.58 4.22
N VAL A 81 1.35 -10.73 2.96
CA VAL A 81 2.25 -10.76 1.79
C VAL A 81 2.97 -9.43 1.63
N VAL A 82 2.24 -8.31 1.68
CA VAL A 82 2.83 -6.96 1.60
C VAL A 82 3.79 -6.73 2.75
N GLY A 83 3.41 -7.06 3.99
CA GLY A 83 4.26 -6.92 5.17
C GLY A 83 5.54 -7.76 5.07
N PHE A 84 5.42 -9.03 4.66
CA PHE A 84 6.56 -9.91 4.42
C PHE A 84 7.48 -9.35 3.33
N LEU A 85 6.91 -8.91 2.21
CA LEU A 85 7.64 -8.32 1.10
C LEU A 85 8.40 -7.06 1.52
N LEU A 86 7.80 -6.21 2.35
CA LEU A 86 8.46 -5.03 2.92
C LEU A 86 9.63 -5.40 3.84
N ILE A 87 9.49 -6.40 4.69
CA ILE A 87 10.57 -6.87 5.56
C ILE A 87 11.72 -7.42 4.72
N VAL A 88 11.42 -8.28 3.73
CA VAL A 88 12.44 -8.84 2.83
C VAL A 88 13.13 -7.71 2.05
N SER A 89 12.37 -6.75 1.54
CA SER A 89 12.91 -5.57 0.86
C SER A 89 13.86 -4.78 1.76
N LEU A 90 13.46 -4.51 3.01
CA LEU A 90 14.30 -3.81 3.98
C LEU A 90 15.61 -4.56 4.24
N VAL A 91 15.54 -5.88 4.41
CA VAL A 91 16.71 -6.73 4.62
C VAL A 91 17.63 -6.66 3.39
N ILE A 92 17.09 -6.79 2.18
CA ILE A 92 17.89 -6.71 0.94
C ILE A 92 18.54 -5.33 0.80
N SER A 93 17.78 -4.25 0.97
CA SER A 93 18.27 -2.88 0.83
C SER A 93 19.36 -2.50 1.84
N THR A 94 19.36 -3.13 3.03
CA THR A 94 20.41 -2.94 4.04
C THR A 94 21.59 -3.90 3.88
N MET A 95 21.35 -5.14 3.46
CA MET A 95 22.41 -6.15 3.27
C MET A 95 23.29 -5.83 2.06
N ILE A 96 22.72 -5.35 0.96
CA ILE A 96 23.48 -5.07 -0.28
C ILE A 96 24.66 -4.11 -0.05
N PRO A 97 24.48 -2.92 0.57
CA PRO A 97 25.59 -2.01 0.86
C PRO A 97 26.65 -2.63 1.77
N ILE A 98 26.22 -3.39 2.78
CA ILE A 98 27.13 -4.04 3.75
C ILE A 98 28.01 -5.06 3.03
N VAL A 99 27.42 -5.98 2.27
CA VAL A 99 28.15 -7.00 1.53
C VAL A 99 29.08 -6.34 0.51
N SER A 100 28.64 -5.30 -0.20
CA SER A 100 29.51 -4.59 -1.12
C SER A 100 30.70 -3.92 -0.44
N ALA A 101 30.52 -3.36 0.76
CA ALA A 101 31.59 -2.74 1.51
C ALA A 101 32.64 -3.75 1.98
N TYR A 102 32.28 -5.00 2.23
CA TYR A 102 33.24 -6.05 2.62
C TYR A 102 33.93 -6.72 1.43
N PHE A 103 33.23 -6.93 0.31
CA PHE A 103 33.74 -7.72 -0.82
C PHE A 103 34.22 -6.91 -2.03
N LEU A 104 33.72 -5.68 -2.23
CA LEU A 104 33.93 -4.88 -3.45
C LEU A 104 34.77 -3.60 -3.22
N ASN A 105 35.26 -3.39 -1.99
CA ASN A 105 35.98 -2.20 -1.53
C ASN A 105 37.28 -1.84 -2.31
N PRO A 106 38.02 -2.75 -2.99
CA PRO A 106 39.24 -2.34 -3.70
C PRO A 106 39.02 -1.71 -5.08
N LEU A 107 37.82 -1.74 -5.66
CA LEU A 107 37.60 -1.39 -7.07
C LEU A 107 36.87 -0.04 -7.23
N PRO A 108 37.49 0.98 -7.86
CA PRO A 108 36.81 2.24 -8.15
C PRO A 108 35.65 1.99 -9.14
N GLY A 109 34.43 2.42 -8.75
CA GLY A 109 33.20 2.29 -9.55
C GLY A 109 32.17 1.27 -9.02
N THR A 110 32.51 0.46 -8.02
CA THR A 110 31.58 -0.52 -7.42
C THR A 110 30.45 0.15 -6.64
N GLU A 111 30.70 1.30 -6.01
CA GLU A 111 29.69 2.06 -5.26
C GLU A 111 28.49 2.48 -6.13
N THR A 112 28.76 3.02 -7.33
CA THR A 112 27.71 3.43 -8.27
C THR A 112 26.91 2.24 -8.78
N LEU A 113 27.58 1.12 -9.07
CA LEU A 113 26.93 -0.11 -9.52
C LEU A 113 25.98 -0.65 -8.43
N VAL A 114 26.44 -0.67 -7.18
CA VAL A 114 25.65 -1.10 -6.02
C VAL A 114 24.43 -0.20 -5.82
N GLN A 115 24.60 1.11 -5.98
CA GLN A 115 23.49 2.06 -5.88
C GLN A 115 22.45 1.85 -6.99
N ILE A 116 22.88 1.61 -8.23
CA ILE A 116 21.99 1.29 -9.35
C ILE A 116 21.22 -0.01 -9.09
N ILE A 117 21.90 -1.05 -8.60
CA ILE A 117 21.27 -2.33 -8.25
C ILE A 117 20.22 -2.12 -7.16
N ASN A 118 20.53 -1.35 -6.12
CA ASN A 118 19.58 -1.05 -5.05
C ASN A 118 18.35 -0.30 -5.57
N ILE A 119 18.54 0.71 -6.45
CA ILE A 119 17.44 1.43 -7.09
C ILE A 119 16.58 0.49 -7.92
N LEU A 120 17.17 -0.39 -8.73
CA LEU A 120 16.43 -1.35 -9.56
C LEU A 120 15.64 -2.35 -8.71
N ILE A 121 16.23 -2.87 -7.64
CA ILE A 121 15.54 -3.79 -6.72
C ILE A 121 14.39 -3.07 -6.01
N SER A 122 14.65 -1.87 -5.48
CA SER A 122 13.63 -1.07 -4.80
C SER A 122 12.47 -0.74 -5.75
N PHE A 123 12.78 -0.35 -6.98
CA PHE A 123 11.78 -0.11 -8.01
C PHE A 123 10.98 -1.38 -8.33
N GLY A 124 11.64 -2.51 -8.55
CA GLY A 124 10.99 -3.80 -8.80
C GLY A 124 10.09 -4.26 -7.66
N VAL A 125 10.50 -4.02 -6.41
CA VAL A 125 9.68 -4.26 -5.21
C VAL A 125 8.43 -3.39 -5.21
N ILE A 126 8.56 -2.09 -5.48
CA ILE A 126 7.43 -1.16 -5.52
C ILE A 126 6.46 -1.54 -6.66
N THR A 127 6.97 -1.87 -7.84
CA THR A 127 6.16 -2.38 -8.96
C THR A 127 5.44 -3.66 -8.58
N LEU A 128 6.13 -4.63 -7.97
CA LEU A 128 5.51 -5.89 -7.55
C LEU A 128 4.42 -5.65 -6.49
N LEU A 129 4.65 -4.73 -5.57
CA LEU A 129 3.69 -4.35 -4.54
C LEU A 129 2.43 -3.76 -5.18
N PHE A 130 2.55 -2.81 -6.11
CA PHE A 130 1.39 -2.26 -6.83
C PHE A 130 0.70 -3.31 -7.71
N ALA A 131 1.46 -4.19 -8.35
CA ALA A 131 0.90 -5.29 -9.14
C ALA A 131 0.04 -6.22 -8.28
N LEU A 132 0.52 -6.57 -7.09
CA LEU A 132 -0.25 -7.36 -6.12
C LEU A 132 -1.50 -6.61 -5.66
N ILE A 133 -1.40 -5.31 -5.38
CA ILE A 133 -2.57 -4.49 -5.04
C ILE A 133 -3.60 -4.52 -6.17
N TYR A 134 -3.22 -4.25 -7.41
CA TYR A 134 -4.18 -4.17 -8.52
C TYR A 134 -4.72 -5.52 -8.98
N ARG A 135 -4.03 -6.63 -8.73
CA ARG A 135 -4.52 -7.97 -9.09
C ARG A 135 -5.41 -8.58 -8.03
N TYR A 136 -5.09 -8.39 -6.75
CA TYR A 136 -5.75 -9.11 -5.66
C TYR A 136 -6.75 -8.28 -4.87
N LEU A 137 -6.63 -6.94 -4.89
CA LEU A 137 -7.58 -6.08 -4.20
C LEU A 137 -8.95 -5.99 -4.91
N PRO A 138 -9.04 -5.87 -6.25
CA PRO A 138 -10.34 -5.91 -6.91
C PRO A 138 -10.84 -7.36 -7.02
N HIS A 139 -12.14 -7.58 -6.78
CA HIS A 139 -12.83 -8.87 -6.98
C HIS A 139 -13.02 -9.23 -8.48
N VAL A 140 -12.03 -8.91 -9.31
CA VAL A 140 -12.09 -9.00 -10.77
C VAL A 140 -10.82 -9.67 -11.28
N GLU A 141 -10.96 -10.65 -12.17
CA GLU A 141 -9.81 -11.35 -12.75
C GLU A 141 -9.17 -10.51 -13.88
N ILE A 142 -8.11 -9.77 -13.57
CA ILE A 142 -7.32 -8.97 -14.55
C ILE A 142 -6.04 -9.71 -14.98
N GLU A 143 -5.84 -10.00 -16.27
CA GLU A 143 -4.63 -10.70 -16.74
C GLU A 143 -3.32 -10.06 -16.23
N TRP A 144 -2.36 -10.91 -15.84
CA TRP A 144 -1.07 -10.47 -15.28
C TRP A 144 -0.33 -9.46 -16.18
N ARG A 145 -0.46 -9.58 -17.50
CA ARG A 145 0.22 -8.70 -18.46
C ARG A 145 -0.25 -7.25 -18.35
N ASP A 146 -1.55 -7.03 -18.14
CA ASP A 146 -2.12 -5.68 -18.04
C ASP A 146 -1.77 -5.03 -16.69
N VAL A 147 -1.75 -5.85 -15.64
CA VAL A 147 -1.37 -5.42 -14.29
C VAL A 147 0.09 -4.94 -14.22
N TRP A 148 1.02 -5.62 -14.89
CA TRP A 148 2.43 -5.22 -14.88
C TRP A 148 2.66 -3.83 -15.49
N VAL A 149 1.94 -3.49 -16.56
CA VAL A 149 2.07 -2.19 -17.21
C VAL A 149 1.54 -1.08 -16.29
N GLY A 150 0.35 -1.29 -15.71
CA GLY A 150 -0.22 -0.35 -14.75
C GLY A 150 0.66 -0.15 -13.52
N ALA A 151 1.12 -1.25 -12.91
CA ALA A 151 2.00 -1.21 -11.74
C ALA A 151 3.35 -0.55 -12.02
N ALA A 152 3.91 -0.72 -13.23
CA ALA A 152 5.16 -0.06 -13.63
C ALA A 152 4.98 1.45 -13.79
N VAL A 153 3.86 1.90 -14.35
CA VAL A 153 3.54 3.34 -14.44
C VAL A 153 3.35 3.92 -13.04
N THR A 154 2.59 3.24 -12.17
CA THR A 154 2.38 3.66 -10.78
C THR A 154 3.69 3.73 -10.00
N SER A 155 4.58 2.75 -10.15
CA SER A 155 5.86 2.74 -9.43
C SER A 155 6.76 3.89 -9.87
N VAL A 156 6.78 4.26 -11.15
CA VAL A 156 7.51 5.44 -11.64
C VAL A 156 6.95 6.72 -11.00
N LEU A 157 5.63 6.90 -11.02
CA LEU A 157 4.97 8.06 -10.40
C LEU A 157 5.27 8.12 -8.90
N PHE A 158 5.22 6.97 -8.22
CA PHE A 158 5.51 6.87 -6.79
C PHE A 158 6.96 7.24 -6.48
N SER A 159 7.93 6.74 -7.25
CA SER A 159 9.34 7.10 -7.09
C SER A 159 9.60 8.60 -7.34
N ILE A 160 8.94 9.20 -8.35
CA ILE A 160 9.00 10.65 -8.57
C ILE A 160 8.47 11.40 -7.34
N GLY A 161 7.37 10.95 -6.77
CA GLY A 161 6.84 11.44 -5.50
C GLY A 161 7.84 11.45 -4.36
N GLN A 162 8.50 10.31 -4.14
CA GLN A 162 9.51 10.16 -3.09
C GLN A 162 10.66 11.15 -3.29
N ILE A 163 11.10 11.36 -4.53
CA ILE A 163 12.14 12.34 -4.86
C ILE A 163 11.66 13.76 -4.57
N ILE A 164 10.44 14.12 -5.00
CA ILE A 164 9.86 15.45 -4.73
C ILE A 164 9.78 15.70 -3.22
N LEU A 165 9.28 14.73 -2.45
CA LEU A 165 9.19 14.84 -0.99
C LEU A 165 10.58 14.94 -0.35
N SER A 166 11.54 14.15 -0.82
CA SER A 166 12.92 14.17 -0.34
C SER A 166 13.57 15.53 -0.58
N ILE A 167 13.39 16.12 -1.77
CA ILE A 167 13.89 17.47 -2.11
C ILE A 167 13.18 18.52 -1.24
N TYR A 168 11.87 18.37 -1.03
CA TYR A 168 11.11 19.29 -0.20
C TYR A 168 11.62 19.27 1.25
N LEU A 169 11.89 18.08 1.81
CA LEU A 169 12.41 17.90 3.17
C LEU A 169 13.89 18.27 3.31
N SER A 170 14.71 18.08 2.27
CA SER A 170 16.14 18.43 2.33
C SER A 170 16.39 19.94 2.27
N ASN A 171 15.51 20.69 1.60
CA ASN A 171 15.68 22.13 1.40
C ASN A 171 14.95 23.01 2.43
N SER A 172 14.23 22.40 3.39
CA SER A 172 13.29 23.16 4.21
C SER A 172 13.78 23.48 5.62
N THR A 173 14.10 24.76 5.80
CA THR A 173 13.97 25.54 7.05
C THR A 173 12.50 25.63 7.54
N LEU A 174 11.54 24.93 6.91
CA LEU A 174 10.09 24.95 7.22
C LEU A 174 9.72 24.29 8.56
N LEU A 175 10.64 23.53 9.15
CA LEU A 175 10.55 23.10 10.54
C LEU A 175 10.70 24.28 11.52
N SER A 176 11.28 25.41 11.10
CA SER A 176 11.61 26.52 11.99
C SER A 176 10.41 27.36 12.44
N PRO A 177 9.39 27.69 11.60
CA PRO A 177 8.24 28.48 12.06
C PRO A 177 7.08 27.60 12.58
N TYR A 178 6.92 26.38 12.05
CA TYR A 178 5.76 25.51 12.31
C TYR A 178 6.09 24.26 13.14
N GLY A 179 7.36 24.01 13.47
CA GLY A 179 7.78 22.93 14.37
C GLY A 179 7.11 21.59 14.09
N ALA A 180 6.53 20.98 15.13
CA ALA A 180 5.83 19.70 15.06
C ALA A 180 4.59 19.69 14.13
N ALA A 181 3.94 20.85 13.90
CA ALA A 181 2.78 20.95 13.01
C ALA A 181 3.18 20.77 11.54
N GLY A 182 4.40 21.15 11.15
CA GLY A 182 4.93 20.93 9.81
C GLY A 182 5.04 19.45 9.46
N ALA A 183 5.43 18.60 10.43
CA ALA A 183 5.52 17.15 10.23
C ALA A 183 4.16 16.52 9.88
N PHE A 184 3.07 16.98 10.53
CA PHE A 184 1.72 16.53 10.21
C PHE A 184 1.31 16.90 8.78
N VAL A 185 1.58 18.13 8.34
CA VAL A 185 1.25 18.58 6.98
C VAL A 185 2.01 17.77 5.93
N VAL A 186 3.30 17.52 6.15
CA VAL A 186 4.13 16.69 5.25
C VAL A 186 3.56 15.27 5.14
N ILE A 187 3.21 14.64 6.27
CA ILE A 187 2.61 13.30 6.28
C ILE A 187 1.27 13.29 5.54
N LEU A 188 0.41 14.28 5.79
CA LEU A 188 -0.88 14.39 5.11
C LEU A 188 -0.72 14.57 3.60
N LEU A 189 0.22 15.43 3.17
CA LEU A 189 0.51 15.65 1.76
C LEU A 189 1.06 14.39 1.10
N TRP A 190 1.93 13.66 1.80
CA TRP A 190 2.46 12.38 1.33
C TRP A 190 1.37 11.32 1.16
N ILE A 191 0.48 11.18 2.15
CA ILE A 191 -0.65 10.25 2.11
C ILE A 191 -1.58 10.63 0.94
N TYR A 192 -1.95 11.91 0.84
CA TYR A 192 -2.81 12.41 -0.23
C TYR A 192 -2.22 12.13 -1.62
N TYR A 193 -0.94 12.45 -1.81
CA TYR A 193 -0.23 12.20 -3.06
C TYR A 193 -0.13 10.72 -3.41
N SER A 194 0.19 9.87 -2.42
CA SER A 194 0.24 8.42 -2.59
C SER A 194 -1.11 7.85 -3.00
N ALA A 195 -2.20 8.30 -2.35
CA ALA A 195 -3.55 7.89 -2.69
C ALA A 195 -3.91 8.28 -4.13
N GLN A 196 -3.63 9.52 -4.55
CA GLN A 196 -3.87 9.96 -5.93
C GLN A 196 -3.13 9.09 -6.96
N ILE A 197 -1.88 8.72 -6.71
CA ILE A 197 -1.12 7.83 -7.61
C ILE A 197 -1.74 6.43 -7.67
N VAL A 198 -2.12 5.86 -6.52
CA VAL A 198 -2.72 4.52 -6.48
C VAL A 198 -4.01 4.49 -7.29
N LEU A 199 -4.88 5.49 -7.10
CA LEU A 199 -6.17 5.62 -7.80
C LEU A 199 -5.98 5.93 -9.29
N PHE A 200 -4.98 6.73 -9.66
CA PHE A 200 -4.66 7.01 -11.06
C PHE A 200 -4.12 5.77 -11.78
N GLY A 201 -3.20 5.04 -11.16
CA GLY A 201 -2.63 3.82 -11.74
C GLY A 201 -3.66 2.69 -11.88
N ALA A 202 -4.62 2.66 -10.96
CA ALA A 202 -5.79 1.81 -11.00
C ALA A 202 -6.68 2.07 -12.23
N GLU A 203 -7.14 3.32 -12.41
CA GLU A 203 -7.91 3.74 -13.59
C GLU A 203 -7.13 3.48 -14.88
N PHE A 204 -5.82 3.77 -14.88
CA PHE A 204 -4.96 3.49 -16.03
C PHE A 204 -4.94 1.99 -16.36
N THR A 205 -4.81 1.13 -15.35
CA THR A 205 -4.86 -0.34 -15.53
C THR A 205 -6.21 -0.78 -16.09
N GLN A 206 -7.31 -0.24 -15.57
CA GLN A 206 -8.67 -0.55 -16.02
C GLN A 206 -8.90 -0.12 -17.47
N VAL A 207 -8.51 1.10 -17.84
CA VAL A 207 -8.61 1.62 -19.21
C VAL A 207 -7.70 0.84 -20.17
N TYR A 208 -6.50 0.48 -19.73
CA TYR A 208 -5.58 -0.34 -20.53
C TYR A 208 -6.15 -1.73 -20.79
N ALA A 209 -6.69 -2.39 -19.76
CA ALA A 209 -7.37 -3.68 -19.89
C ALA A 209 -8.62 -3.59 -20.79
N ARG A 210 -9.47 -2.55 -20.63
CA ARG A 210 -10.65 -2.33 -21.48
C ARG A 210 -10.30 -2.02 -22.95
N ARG A 211 -9.14 -1.42 -23.24
CA ARG A 211 -8.78 -0.92 -24.58
C ARG A 211 -7.84 -1.83 -25.36
N TYR A 212 -6.97 -2.58 -24.69
CA TYR A 212 -5.94 -3.43 -25.31
C TYR A 212 -5.93 -4.89 -24.79
N GLY A 213 -6.63 -5.20 -23.69
CA GLY A 213 -6.66 -6.50 -23.03
C GLY A 213 -8.00 -7.26 -23.17
N SER A 214 -8.05 -8.46 -22.58
CA SER A 214 -9.26 -9.30 -22.55
C SER A 214 -10.39 -8.56 -21.84
N ASN A 215 -11.60 -8.56 -22.44
CA ASN A 215 -12.83 -8.04 -21.82
C ASN A 215 -12.86 -8.40 -20.33
N ILE A 216 -13.12 -7.40 -19.48
CA ILE A 216 -13.34 -7.60 -18.05
C ILE A 216 -14.58 -8.49 -17.94
N VAL A 217 -14.39 -9.78 -17.73
CA VAL A 217 -15.50 -10.72 -17.52
C VAL A 217 -15.77 -10.73 -16.01
N PRO A 218 -16.95 -10.30 -15.56
CA PRO A 218 -17.35 -10.48 -14.17
C PRO A 218 -17.29 -11.97 -13.81
N SER A 219 -16.69 -12.32 -12.67
CA SER A 219 -16.48 -13.71 -12.21
C SER A 219 -17.78 -14.50 -11.92
N PHE A 220 -18.96 -13.92 -12.17
CA PHE A 220 -20.22 -14.59 -11.86
C PHE A 220 -20.58 -15.58 -12.98
N LYS A 221 -20.54 -16.88 -12.63
CA LYS A 221 -21.31 -17.90 -13.34
C LYS A 221 -22.79 -17.54 -13.19
N THR A 222 -23.39 -17.03 -14.27
CA THR A 222 -24.84 -17.03 -14.45
C THR A 222 -25.28 -18.50 -14.53
N ASN A 223 -25.71 -19.07 -13.41
CA ASN A 223 -26.52 -20.28 -13.43
C ASN A 223 -27.92 -19.87 -13.93
N ASP A 224 -28.04 -19.58 -15.23
CA ASP A 224 -29.33 -19.54 -15.91
C ASP A 224 -29.80 -20.98 -16.11
N GLU A 225 -30.25 -21.60 -15.02
CA GLU A 225 -31.27 -22.63 -15.08
C GLU A 225 -32.66 -21.97 -15.05
N THR A 226 -32.94 -21.13 -16.04
CA THR A 226 -34.32 -20.80 -16.40
C THR A 226 -34.66 -21.48 -17.72
N GLY A 227 -34.69 -22.81 -17.67
CA GLY A 227 -35.35 -23.66 -18.66
C GLY A 227 -36.86 -23.53 -18.57
N THR A 228 -37.40 -22.33 -18.80
CA THR A 228 -38.82 -22.10 -19.10
C THR A 228 -38.92 -21.48 -20.49
N GLY A 229 -38.72 -22.32 -21.51
CA GLY A 229 -38.94 -22.00 -22.91
C GLY A 229 -40.10 -22.81 -23.45
N HIS A 230 -41.26 -22.14 -23.56
CA HIS A 230 -42.43 -22.59 -24.30
C HIS A 230 -42.10 -23.09 -25.71
N SER A 231 -42.65 -24.25 -26.04
CA SER A 231 -42.87 -24.80 -27.38
C SER A 231 -44.24 -25.48 -27.26
N THR A 232 -45.32 -25.15 -27.97
CA THR A 232 -45.54 -24.55 -29.30
C THR A 232 -46.99 -24.04 -29.35
N ALA A 233 -47.20 -22.95 -30.09
CA ALA A 233 -48.53 -22.55 -30.55
C ALA A 233 -48.93 -23.34 -31.82
N THR A 234 -50.23 -23.31 -32.12
CA THR A 234 -50.93 -23.51 -33.42
C THR A 234 -51.33 -24.91 -33.90
N ALA A 235 -52.64 -24.95 -34.23
CA ALA A 235 -53.44 -25.87 -35.06
C ALA A 235 -53.99 -27.15 -34.40
#